data_AF-A0A2D5T037-F1
#
_entry.id   AF-A0A2D5T037-F1
#
_cell.length_a   1.000
_cell.length_b   1.000
_cell.length_c   1.000
_cell.angle_alpha   90.00
_cell.angle_beta   90.00
_cell.angle_gamma   90.00
#
_symmetry.space_group_name_H-M   'P 1'
#
loop_
_entity.id
_entity.type
_entity.pdbx_description
1 polymer ?
#
loop_
_entity_poly.entity_id
_entity_poly.type
_entity_poly.pdbx_seq_one_letter_code
_entity_poly.pdbx_strand_id
1 'polypeptide(L)' 'MNNMELRDIQRIRKSERPKRSKLYKHKADIMLLRDSGASFEDIRLWLRKNKRLKTSSRNINAFYNKHCGKSEE' A
#
# COMPACT_ATOMS: atom_id res chain seq x y z
N MET A 1 10.30 28.56 23.88
CA MET A 1 9.82 27.37 23.14
C MET A 1 10.29 26.12 23.88
N ASN A 2 9.38 25.42 24.56
CA ASN A 2 9.74 24.20 25.30
C ASN A 2 9.97 23.04 24.32
N ASN A 3 10.91 22.14 24.64
CA ASN A 3 11.21 20.95 23.83
C ASN A 3 9.99 20.03 23.58
N MET A 4 8.93 20.16 24.37
CA MET A 4 7.68 19.41 24.22
C MET A 4 6.88 19.93 23.01
N GLU A 5 6.74 21.24 22.85
CA GLU A 5 5.99 21.85 21.73
C GLU A 5 6.64 21.58 20.37
N LEU A 6 7.98 21.59 20.30
CA LEU A 6 8.69 21.27 19.07
C LEU A 6 8.42 19.82 18.60
N ARG A 7 8.26 18.87 19.54
CA ARG A 7 7.95 17.47 19.21
C ARG A 7 6.53 17.31 18.70
N ASP A 8 5.58 18.06 19.25
CA ASP A 8 4.18 17.99 18.83
C ASP A 8 3.99 18.62 17.45
N ILE A 9 4.62 19.76 17.17
CA ILE A 9 4.66 20.37 15.83
C ILE A 9 5.27 19.39 14.80
N GLN A 10 6.36 18.71 15.16
CA GLN A 10 6.98 17.71 14.28
C GLN A 10 6.09 16.48 14.07
N ARG A 11 5.33 16.03 15.08
CA ARG A 11 4.37 14.92 14.94
C ARG A 11 3.24 15.30 14.00
N ILE A 12 2.63 16.46 14.19
CA ILE A 12 1.54 16.98 13.35
C ILE A 12 1.98 17.05 11.89
N ARG A 13 3.14 17.67 11.62
CA ARG A 13 3.72 17.73 10.27
C ARG A 13 4.01 16.36 9.66
N LYS A 14 4.36 15.36 10.47
CA LYS A 14 4.59 13.97 9.99
C LYS A 14 3.29 13.21 9.73
N SER A 15 2.20 13.50 10.45
CA SER A 15 0.89 12.90 10.21
C SER A 15 0.19 13.48 8.99
N GLU A 16 0.39 14.76 8.71
CA GLU A 16 -0.21 15.46 7.55
C GLU A 16 0.40 15.04 6.21
N ARG A 17 1.60 14.45 6.21
CA ARG A 17 2.21 13.95 4.98
C ARG A 17 1.39 12.79 4.42
N PRO A 18 1.00 12.83 3.13
CA PRO A 18 0.32 11.71 2.48
C PRO A 18 1.20 10.46 2.52
N LYS A 19 0.91 9.54 3.45
CA LYS A 19 1.59 8.24 3.51
C LYS A 19 1.04 7.36 2.38
N ARG A 20 1.63 7.47 1.19
CA ARG A 20 1.34 6.53 0.10
C ARG A 20 1.73 5.12 0.55
N SER A 21 0.82 4.17 0.36
CA SER A 21 1.12 2.75 0.64
C SER A 21 2.34 2.30 -0.14
N LYS A 22 3.19 1.45 0.46
CA LYS A 22 4.31 0.81 -0.26
C LYS A 22 3.82 -0.02 -1.46
N LEU A 23 2.55 -0.44 -1.45
CA LEU A 23 1.92 -1.15 -2.57
C LEU A 23 1.79 -0.30 -3.83
N TYR A 24 1.79 1.04 -3.73
CA TYR A 24 1.74 1.92 -4.91
C TYR A 24 2.90 1.68 -5.87
N LYS A 25 4.09 1.35 -5.36
CA LYS A 25 5.27 1.03 -6.19
C LYS A 25 5.06 -0.23 -7.03
N HIS A 26 4.14 -1.10 -6.63
CA HIS A 26 3.87 -2.40 -7.24
C HIS A 26 2.45 -2.47 -7.82
N LYS A 27 1.81 -1.32 -8.06
CA LYS A 27 0.43 -1.26 -8.55
C LYS A 27 0.26 -2.05 -9.85
N ALA A 28 1.11 -1.80 -10.84
CA ALA A 28 1.07 -2.47 -12.14
C ALA A 28 1.25 -3.99 -12.01
N ASP A 29 2.24 -4.43 -11.20
CA ASP A 29 2.48 -5.85 -10.93
C ASP A 29 1.23 -6.51 -10.29
N ILE A 30 0.61 -5.85 -9.31
CA ILE A 30 -0.59 -6.35 -8.62
C ILE A 30 -1.79 -6.44 -9.59
N MET A 31 -1.97 -5.44 -10.47
CA MET A 31 -3.02 -5.46 -11.49
C MET A 31 -2.80 -6.61 -12.47
N LEU A 32 -1.60 -6.73 -13.04
CA LEU A 32 -1.26 -7.78 -13.99
C LEU A 32 -1.49 -9.19 -13.40
N LEU A 33 -1.03 -9.42 -12.17
CA LEU A 33 -1.24 -10.71 -11.49
C LEU A 33 -2.73 -10.97 -11.21
N ARG A 34 -3.51 -9.93 -10.91
CA ARG A 34 -4.94 -10.10 -10.69
C ARG A 34 -5.70 -10.38 -11.98
N ASP A 35 -5.34 -9.69 -13.06
CA ASP A 35 -5.89 -9.90 -14.40
C ASP A 35 -5.54 -11.28 -14.95
N SER A 36 -4.38 -11.83 -14.57
CA SER A 36 -4.01 -13.22 -14.87
C SER A 36 -4.72 -14.26 -13.98
N GLY A 37 -5.67 -13.85 -13.14
CA GLY A 37 -6.46 -14.74 -12.30
C GLY A 37 -5.84 -15.12 -10.95
N ALA A 38 -4.71 -14.53 -10.55
CA ALA A 38 -4.08 -14.87 -9.28
C ALA A 38 -4.95 -14.45 -8.08
N SER A 39 -4.93 -15.26 -7.01
CA SER A 39 -5.57 -14.89 -5.75
C SER A 39 -4.75 -13.84 -5.00
N PHE A 40 -5.36 -13.16 -4.02
CA PHE A 40 -4.63 -12.19 -3.20
C PHE A 40 -3.55 -12.85 -2.31
N GLU A 41 -3.67 -14.14 -1.99
CA GLU A 41 -2.60 -14.88 -1.31
C GLU A 41 -1.44 -15.19 -2.26
N ASP A 42 -1.72 -15.51 -3.52
CA ASP A 42 -0.67 -15.71 -4.53
C ASP A 42 0.10 -14.42 -4.78
N ILE A 43 -0.61 -13.29 -4.91
CA ILE A 43 -0.01 -11.96 -5.05
C ILE A 43 0.85 -11.64 -3.82
N ARG A 44 0.38 -11.97 -2.60
CA ARG A 44 1.15 -11.79 -1.38
C ARG A 44 2.45 -12.60 -1.39
N LEU A 45 2.38 -13.88 -1.76
CA LEU A 45 3.54 -14.76 -1.86
C LEU A 45 4.53 -14.24 -2.91
N TRP A 46 4.02 -13.79 -4.06
CA TRP A 46 4.83 -13.22 -5.13
C TRP A 46 5.52 -11.92 -4.69
N LEU A 47 4.82 -11.01 -4.02
CA LEU A 47 5.38 -9.76 -3.49
C LEU A 47 6.46 -10.02 -2.44
N ARG A 48 6.26 -11.04 -1.59
CA ARG A 48 7.26 -11.46 -0.60
C ARG A 48 8.51 -12.04 -1.27
N LYS A 49 8.34 -12.92 -2.26
CA LYS A 49 9.45 -13.61 -2.95
C LYS A 49 10.24 -12.67 -3.86
N ASN A 50 9.56 -11.91 -4.71
CA ASN A 50 10.19 -11.14 -5.78
C ASN A 50 10.53 -9.71 -5.39
N LYS A 51 9.70 -9.07 -4.55
CA LYS A 51 9.84 -7.65 -4.18
C LYS A 51 10.26 -7.44 -2.72
N ARG A 52 10.44 -8.53 -1.96
CA ARG A 52 10.75 -8.53 -0.51
C ARG A 52 9.76 -7.69 0.31
N LEU A 53 8.53 -7.53 -0.18
CA LEU A 53 7.50 -6.73 0.47
C LEU A 53 6.67 -7.62 1.41
N LYS A 54 6.71 -7.31 2.71
CA LYS A 54 5.86 -7.97 3.72
C LYS A 54 4.54 -7.21 3.85
N THR A 55 3.44 -7.85 3.48
CA THR A 55 2.06 -7.34 3.63
C THR A 55 1.10 -8.51 3.84
N SER A 56 -0.14 -8.22 4.21
CA SER A 56 -1.25 -9.19 4.25
C SER A 56 -2.04 -9.18 2.93
N SER A 57 -2.69 -10.30 2.62
CA SER A 57 -3.66 -10.40 1.52
C SER A 57 -4.82 -9.43 1.70
N ARG A 58 -5.30 -9.25 2.94
CA ARG A 58 -6.34 -8.25 3.28
C ARG A 58 -5.93 -6.84 2.88
N ASN A 59 -4.68 -6.45 3.14
CA ASN A 59 -4.17 -5.14 2.75
C ASN A 59 -4.02 -5.01 1.23
N ILE A 60 -3.65 -6.09 0.54
CA ILE A 60 -3.59 -6.12 -0.92
C ILE A 60 -5.00 -5.97 -1.51
N ASN A 61 -6.00 -6.70 -0.98
CA ASN A 61 -7.39 -6.59 -1.40
C ASN A 61 -7.94 -5.17 -1.20
N ALA A 62 -7.76 -4.60 -0.01
CA ALA A 62 -8.19 -3.22 0.27
C ALA A 62 -7.50 -2.20 -0.65
N PHE A 63 -6.20 -2.38 -0.91
CA PHE A 63 -5.46 -1.54 -1.86
C PHE A 63 -5.99 -1.70 -3.28
N TYR A 64 -6.22 -2.94 -3.72
CA TYR A 64 -6.73 -3.25 -5.06
C TYR A 64 -8.09 -2.62 -5.28
N ASN A 65 -9.05 -2.83 -4.39
CA ASN A 65 -10.40 -2.27 -4.55
C ASN A 65 -10.41 -0.74 -4.55
N LYS A 66 -9.51 -0.10 -3.79
CA LYS A 66 -9.44 1.36 -3.70
C LYS A 66 -8.71 2.03 -4.86
N HIS A 67 -7.76 1.34 -5.50
CA HIS A 67 -6.80 1.98 -6.41
C HIS A 67 -6.63 1.28 -7.76
N CYS A 68 -7.07 0.03 -7.88
CA CYS A 68 -6.94 -0.82 -9.06
C CYS A 68 -8.28 -1.34 -9.59
N GLY A 69 -9.33 -1.37 -8.75
CA GLY A 69 -10.68 -1.71 -9.17
C GLY A 69 -11.10 -0.78 -10.30
N LYS A 70 -11.65 -1.37 -11.37
CA LYS A 70 -12.17 -0.62 -12.51
C LYS A 70 -13.20 0.38 -12.00
N SER A 71 -12.98 1.66 -12.27
CA SER A 71 -14.09 2.59 -12.44
C SER A 71 -14.85 2.08 -13.65
N GLU A 72 -15.90 1.29 -13.43
CA GLU A 72 -16.94 1.19 -14.45
C GLU A 72 -17.53 2.60 -14.58
N GLU A 73 -17.34 3.20 -15.75
CA GLU A 73 -18.05 4.41 -16.22
C GLU A 73 -19.55 4.22 -16.19
#